data_AF-A0A8C6ZIV1-F1
#
_entry.id   AF-A0A8C6ZIV1-F1
#
_cell.length_a   1.000
_cell.length_b   1.000
_cell.length_c   1.000
_cell.angle_alpha   90.00
_cell.angle_beta   90.00
_cell.angle_gamma   90.00
#
_symmetry.space_group_name_H-M   'P 1'
#
loop_
_entity.id
_entity.type
_entity.pdbx_description
1 polymer ?
#
loop_
_entity_poly.entity_id
_entity_poly.type
_entity_poly.pdbx_seq_one_letter_code
_entity_poly.pdbx_strand_id
1 'polypeptide(L)'
;MDSLDHMLTDPLELGMEGNGTRIMEDCMLGGTRVSLPEDLLEDPEIFFEVVSLSTWQEVLTDAQQEHLKKFLPRFPENNREHQNKLISALFSGENFRFGNPLHIAQKLFRDGHFNPEVVKYRQLCFKSQYKRYLSSQQQYFYRLLKQILASRNVSVCRVQSCIL
;
A
#
# COMPACT_ATOMS: atom_id res chain seq x y z
N MET A 1 8.69 -32.50 1.98
CA MET A 1 8.03 -31.36 2.64
C MET A 1 9.05 -30.22 2.65
N ASP A 2 9.64 -29.92 1.48
CA ASP A 2 11.06 -29.50 1.42
C ASP A 2 11.27 -28.14 0.75
N SER A 3 10.19 -27.43 0.40
CA SER A 3 10.29 -26.12 -0.28
C SER A 3 10.23 -24.93 0.68
N LEU A 4 9.89 -25.15 1.95
CA LEU A 4 9.79 -24.09 2.96
C LEU A 4 11.10 -23.85 3.73
N ASP A 5 11.96 -24.86 3.83
CA ASP A 5 13.25 -24.74 4.53
C ASP A 5 14.26 -23.90 3.74
N HIS A 6 14.15 -23.88 2.40
CA HIS A 6 15.02 -23.09 1.53
C HIS A 6 14.79 -21.57 1.61
N MET A 7 13.68 -21.13 2.23
CA MET A 7 13.42 -19.71 2.49
C MET A 7 14.00 -19.21 3.82
N LEU A 8 14.51 -20.09 4.67
CA LEU A 8 15.02 -19.76 6.00
C LEU A 8 16.55 -19.84 6.11
N THR A 9 17.25 -20.14 5.00
CA THR A 9 18.70 -20.40 5.02
C THR A 9 19.54 -19.40 4.24
N ASP A 10 18.96 -18.43 3.52
CA ASP A 10 19.78 -17.38 2.91
C ASP A 10 20.23 -16.38 3.99
N PRO A 11 21.54 -16.29 4.27
CA PRO A 11 22.06 -15.21 5.11
C PRO A 11 21.67 -13.90 4.44
N LEU A 12 21.13 -12.97 5.23
CA LEU A 12 21.00 -11.58 4.81
C LEU A 12 22.43 -11.06 4.57
N GLU A 13 22.89 -11.10 3.33
CA GLU A 13 24.09 -10.37 2.90
C GLU A 13 23.76 -8.88 3.01
N LEU A 14 23.91 -8.35 4.23
CA LEU A 14 24.12 -6.94 4.45
C LEU A 14 25.47 -6.62 3.81
N GLY A 15 25.45 -6.16 2.57
CA GLY A 15 26.60 -5.62 1.86
C GLY A 15 27.11 -4.37 2.58
N MET A 16 27.81 -4.57 3.68
CA MET A 16 28.67 -3.57 4.30
C MET A 16 29.96 -3.52 3.48
N GLU A 17 29.94 -2.83 2.35
CA GLU A 17 31.15 -2.42 1.66
C GLU A 17 31.39 -0.93 1.88
N GLY A 18 32.36 -0.64 2.76
CA GLY A 18 32.88 0.69 2.98
C GLY A 18 33.59 1.19 1.73
N ASN A 19 33.03 2.23 1.12
CA ASN A 19 33.77 3.26 0.41
C ASN A 19 32.86 4.50 0.31
N GLY A 20 33.43 5.70 0.35
CA GLY A 20 32.70 6.99 0.36
C GLY A 20 31.97 7.32 -0.94
N THR A 21 31.12 6.41 -1.41
CA THR A 21 30.35 6.46 -2.65
C THR A 21 28.87 6.30 -2.30
N ARG A 22 28.12 7.40 -2.39
CA ARG A 22 26.65 7.53 -2.36
C ARG A 22 25.91 6.19 -2.18
N ILE A 23 25.47 5.91 -0.96
CA ILE A 23 24.69 4.71 -0.63
C ILE A 23 23.36 4.78 -1.41
N MET A 24 23.04 3.70 -2.13
CA MET A 24 21.78 3.56 -2.87
C MET A 24 20.95 2.46 -2.24
N GLU A 25 19.67 2.73 -1.99
CA GLU A 25 18.71 1.77 -1.47
C GLU A 25 17.84 1.17 -2.57
N ASP A 26 17.69 -0.16 -2.56
CA ASP A 26 16.80 -0.86 -3.46
C ASP A 26 15.33 -0.73 -3.03
N CYS A 27 14.51 -0.15 -3.91
CA CYS A 27 13.09 0.06 -3.74
C CYS A 27 12.26 -0.71 -4.77
N MET A 28 11.17 -1.34 -4.34
CA MET A 28 10.15 -1.95 -5.18
C MET A 28 9.00 -0.97 -5.42
N LEU A 29 8.96 -0.39 -6.62
CA LEU A 29 7.92 0.55 -7.05
C LEU A 29 7.13 -0.06 -8.21
N GLY A 30 5.83 -0.29 -8.01
CA GLY A 30 4.94 -0.80 -9.07
C GLY A 30 5.33 -2.18 -9.64
N GLY A 31 6.10 -2.97 -8.90
CA GLY A 31 6.62 -4.27 -9.37
C GLY A 31 8.01 -4.20 -10.00
N THR A 32 8.58 -3.01 -10.13
CA THR A 32 9.93 -2.79 -10.66
C THR A 32 10.92 -2.49 -9.53
N ARG A 33 12.12 -3.07 -9.59
CA ARG A 33 13.25 -2.73 -8.72
C ARG A 33 13.92 -1.46 -9.22
N VAL A 34 14.07 -0.47 -8.35
CA VAL A 34 14.72 0.81 -8.62
C VAL A 34 15.64 1.12 -7.45
N SER A 35 16.90 1.43 -7.73
CA SER A 35 17.85 1.88 -6.71
C SER A 35 17.79 3.41 -6.60
N LEU A 36 17.50 3.92 -5.41
CA LEU A 36 17.36 5.35 -5.12
C LEU A 36 18.45 5.80 -4.14
N PRO A 37 18.99 7.03 -4.24
CA PRO A 37 19.95 7.53 -3.26
C PRO A 37 19.34 7.57 -1.85
N GLU A 38 20.08 7.10 -0.84
CA GLU A 38 19.63 7.10 0.57
C GLU A 38 19.26 8.50 1.05
N ASP A 39 20.08 9.51 0.70
CA ASP A 39 19.85 10.92 1.04
C ASP A 39 18.47 11.44 0.60
N LEU A 40 17.95 10.95 -0.54
CA LEU A 40 16.64 11.33 -1.07
C LEU A 40 15.49 10.74 -0.23
N LEU A 41 15.72 9.62 0.42
CA LEU A 41 14.72 8.86 1.18
C LEU A 41 14.72 9.25 2.66
N GLU A 42 15.88 9.60 3.23
CA GLU A 42 16.00 10.02 4.62
C GLU A 42 15.57 11.46 4.85
N ASP A 43 16.04 12.39 4.01
CA ASP A 43 15.79 13.82 4.19
C ASP A 43 14.52 14.27 3.44
N PRO A 44 13.46 14.68 4.16
CA PRO A 44 12.26 15.21 3.53
C PRO A 44 12.52 16.49 2.73
N GLU A 45 13.48 17.33 3.12
CA GLU A 45 13.75 18.59 2.42
C GLU A 45 14.29 18.32 1.01
N ILE A 46 15.25 17.39 0.89
CA ILE A 46 15.80 16.96 -0.40
C ILE A 46 14.70 16.36 -1.28
N PHE A 47 13.82 15.52 -0.70
CA PHE A 47 12.70 14.95 -1.44
C PHE A 47 11.75 16.03 -1.98
N PHE A 48 11.38 17.01 -1.16
CA PHE A 48 10.47 18.07 -1.58
C PHE A 48 11.11 19.07 -2.53
N GLU A 49 12.42 19.29 -2.46
CA GLU A 49 13.15 20.10 -3.43
C GLU A 49 13.09 19.45 -4.82
N VAL A 50 13.39 18.15 -4.90
CA VAL A 50 13.32 17.38 -6.14
C VAL A 50 11.88 17.25 -6.64
N VAL A 51 10.94 16.94 -5.75
CA VAL A 51 9.52 16.70 -6.06
C VAL A 51 8.70 17.96 -5.75
N SER A 52 8.99 19.04 -6.47
CA SER A 52 8.37 20.36 -6.33
C SER A 52 7.60 20.80 -7.58
N LEU A 53 6.75 21.82 -7.41
CA LEU A 53 6.05 22.47 -8.52
C LEU A 53 7.03 23.11 -9.53
N SER A 54 8.15 23.66 -9.04
CA SER A 54 9.23 24.20 -9.88
C SER A 54 9.83 23.12 -10.76
N THR A 55 10.19 21.95 -10.20
CA THR A 55 10.68 20.83 -11.02
C THR A 55 9.65 20.39 -12.06
N TRP A 56 8.37 20.37 -11.68
CA TRP A 56 7.30 20.01 -12.61
C TRP A 56 7.21 20.97 -13.80
N GLN A 57 7.34 22.27 -13.58
CA GLN A 57 7.17 23.31 -14.61
C GLN A 57 8.44 23.60 -15.41
N GLU A 58 9.62 23.55 -14.78
CA GLU A 58 10.87 24.03 -15.36
C GLU A 58 11.78 22.92 -15.91
N VAL A 59 11.72 21.72 -15.32
CA VAL A 59 12.64 20.62 -15.65
C VAL A 59 12.00 19.58 -16.56
N LEU A 60 10.71 19.29 -16.38
CA LEU A 60 10.03 18.24 -17.15
C LEU A 60 9.61 18.73 -18.53
N THR A 61 9.93 17.93 -19.55
CA THR A 61 9.47 18.16 -20.92
C THR A 61 7.97 17.94 -21.06
N ASP A 62 7.33 18.58 -22.06
CA ASP A 62 5.90 18.42 -22.34
C ASP A 62 5.49 16.95 -22.50
N ALA A 63 6.33 16.14 -23.17
CA ALA A 63 6.09 14.71 -23.36
C ALA A 63 6.10 13.93 -22.03
N GLN A 64 7.01 14.27 -21.11
CA GLN A 64 7.07 13.66 -19.78
C GLN A 64 5.88 14.09 -18.93
N GLN A 65 5.51 15.38 -18.95
CA GLN A 65 4.33 15.86 -18.26
C GLN A 65 3.06 15.18 -18.77
N GLU A 66 2.92 15.01 -20.09
CA GLU A 66 1.78 14.30 -20.67
C GLU A 66 1.76 12.82 -20.26
N HIS A 67 2.93 12.17 -20.20
CA HIS A 67 3.03 10.81 -19.69
C HIS A 67 2.60 10.72 -18.21
N LEU A 68 3.09 11.62 -17.36
CA LEU A 68 2.75 11.65 -15.94
C LEU A 68 1.27 11.96 -15.68
N LYS A 69 0.65 12.82 -16.50
CA LYS A 69 -0.80 13.09 -16.47
C LYS A 69 -1.66 11.85 -16.73
N LYS A 70 -1.12 10.78 -17.34
CA LYS A 70 -1.86 9.52 -17.53
C LYS A 70 -2.08 8.75 -16.22
N PHE A 71 -1.22 8.95 -15.22
CA PHE A 71 -1.35 8.34 -13.90
C PHE A 71 -2.24 9.14 -12.95
N LEU A 72 -2.56 10.38 -13.31
CA LEU A 72 -3.49 11.21 -12.54
C LEU A 72 -4.95 10.79 -12.78
N PRO A 73 -5.85 11.07 -11.82
CA PRO A 73 -7.27 10.85 -11.99
C PRO A 73 -7.80 11.53 -13.27
N ARG A 74 -8.65 10.82 -14.01
CA ARG A 74 -9.35 11.37 -15.18
C ARG A 74 -10.76 11.77 -14.77
N PHE A 75 -11.10 13.03 -15.00
CA PHE A 75 -12.43 13.55 -14.76
C PHE A 75 -13.24 13.58 -16.07
N PRO A 76 -14.55 13.28 -16.01
CA PRO A 76 -15.40 13.25 -17.19
C PRO A 76 -15.61 14.64 -17.81
N GLU A 77 -15.61 15.70 -17.00
CA GLU A 77 -15.70 17.08 -17.45
C GLU A 77 -14.43 17.87 -17.12
N ASN A 78 -14.06 18.76 -18.04
CA ASN A 78 -12.98 19.76 -17.89
C ASN A 78 -11.64 19.20 -17.35
N ASN A 79 -11.26 18.01 -17.82
CA ASN A 79 -10.18 17.20 -17.28
C ASN A 79 -8.83 17.95 -17.19
N ARG A 80 -8.49 18.79 -18.19
CA ARG A 80 -7.21 19.51 -18.21
C ARG A 80 -7.11 20.56 -17.11
N GLU A 81 -8.16 21.34 -16.91
CA GLU A 81 -8.18 22.39 -15.89
C GLU A 81 -8.21 21.79 -14.48
N HIS A 82 -9.04 20.75 -14.28
CA HIS A 82 -9.08 20.03 -13.00
C HIS A 82 -7.75 19.35 -12.68
N GLN A 83 -7.09 18.72 -13.66
CA GLN A 83 -5.78 18.12 -13.45
C GLN A 83 -4.72 19.17 -13.12
N ASN A 84 -4.69 20.31 -13.80
CA ASN A 84 -3.73 21.37 -13.49
C ASN A 84 -3.96 21.93 -12.07
N LYS A 85 -5.22 22.16 -11.66
CA LYS A 85 -5.55 22.56 -10.28
C LYS A 85 -5.12 21.50 -9.26
N LEU A 86 -5.35 20.22 -9.57
CA LEU A 86 -4.95 19.10 -8.73
C LEU A 86 -3.42 19.01 -8.57
N ILE A 87 -2.66 19.24 -9.64
CA ILE A 87 -1.19 19.28 -9.61
C ILE A 87 -0.72 20.43 -8.70
N SER A 88 -1.28 21.62 -8.86
CA SER A 88 -0.96 22.75 -7.98
C SER A 88 -1.29 22.45 -6.51
N ALA A 89 -2.46 21.85 -6.25
CA ALA A 89 -2.88 21.44 -4.90
C ALA A 89 -2.00 20.32 -4.32
N LEU A 90 -1.52 19.40 -5.16
CA LEU A 90 -0.65 18.30 -4.76
C LEU A 90 0.68 18.83 -4.21
N PHE A 91 1.30 19.76 -4.95
CA PHE A 91 2.59 20.36 -4.58
C PHE A 91 2.47 21.49 -3.55
N SER A 92 1.30 22.13 -3.39
CA SER A 92 1.08 23.14 -2.34
C SER A 92 0.92 22.53 -0.94
N GLY A 93 0.86 21.20 -0.82
CA GLY A 93 0.71 20.53 0.47
C GLY A 93 -0.75 20.38 0.93
N GLU A 94 -1.75 20.56 0.05
CA GLU A 94 -3.15 20.38 0.40
C GLU A 94 -3.47 18.96 0.86
N ASN A 95 -4.50 18.83 1.69
CA ASN A 95 -4.96 17.55 2.22
C ASN A 95 -5.95 16.90 1.25
N PHE A 96 -5.63 15.68 0.79
CA PHE A 96 -6.49 14.91 -0.10
C PHE A 96 -7.27 13.85 0.68
N ARG A 97 -6.55 13.02 1.43
CA ARG A 97 -7.14 11.93 2.21
C ARG A 97 -6.22 11.56 3.36
N PHE A 98 -6.53 12.10 4.54
CA PHE A 98 -5.72 11.94 5.76
C PHE A 98 -4.29 12.46 5.61
N GLY A 99 -4.13 13.57 4.90
CA GLY A 99 -2.85 14.22 4.64
C GLY A 99 -2.60 14.48 3.16
N ASN A 100 -1.45 15.08 2.90
CA ASN A 100 -0.95 15.29 1.55
C ASN A 100 -0.25 14.02 1.03
N PRO A 101 -0.54 13.56 -0.21
CA PRO A 101 0.04 12.34 -0.75
C PRO A 101 1.58 12.34 -0.82
N LEU A 102 2.23 13.48 -1.10
CA LEU A 102 3.69 13.57 -1.16
C LEU A 102 4.31 13.39 0.23
N HIS A 103 3.70 13.98 1.26
CA HIS A 103 4.14 13.81 2.65
C HIS A 103 3.96 12.37 3.14
N ILE A 104 2.85 11.73 2.75
CA ILE A 104 2.61 10.32 3.06
C ILE A 104 3.64 9.45 2.33
N ALA A 105 3.89 9.72 1.04
CA ALA A 105 4.89 8.98 0.26
C ALA A 105 6.29 9.13 0.88
N GLN A 106 6.70 10.34 1.26
CA GLN A 106 8.00 10.57 1.88
C GLN A 106 8.14 9.81 3.20
N LYS A 107 7.09 9.81 4.02
CA LYS A 107 7.09 9.01 5.25
C LYS A 107 7.20 7.51 4.95
N LEU A 108 6.52 7.00 3.92
CA LEU A 108 6.61 5.61 3.52
C LEU A 108 8.01 5.24 2.99
N PHE A 109 8.68 6.14 2.28
CA PHE A 109 10.06 5.96 1.85
C PHE A 109 10.98 5.85 3.07
N ARG A 110 10.94 6.81 3.98
CA ARG A 110 11.73 6.81 5.22
C ARG A 110 11.46 5.60 6.11
N ASP A 111 10.23 5.11 6.16
CA ASP A 111 9.85 3.92 6.93
C ASP A 111 10.29 2.61 6.25
N GLY A 112 11.00 2.65 5.11
CA GLY A 112 11.46 1.47 4.37
C GLY A 112 10.33 0.66 3.74
N HIS A 113 9.16 1.28 3.53
CA HIS A 113 7.96 0.59 3.07
C HIS A 113 8.10 0.04 1.63
N PHE A 114 9.08 0.51 0.86
CA PHE A 114 9.32 0.02 -0.49
C PHE A 114 10.46 -1.00 -0.58
N ASN A 115 11.12 -1.35 0.52
CA ASN A 115 12.16 -2.38 0.50
C ASN A 115 11.58 -3.72 -0.03
N PRO A 116 12.23 -4.38 -1.00
CA PRO A 116 11.76 -5.63 -1.60
C PRO A 116 11.31 -6.70 -0.60
N GLU A 117 12.04 -6.87 0.49
CA GLU A 117 11.73 -7.88 1.50
C GLU A 117 10.48 -7.49 2.30
N VAL A 118 10.34 -6.21 2.65
CA VAL A 118 9.16 -5.70 3.35
C VAL A 118 7.92 -5.80 2.47
N VAL A 119 8.04 -5.49 1.18
CA VAL A 119 6.94 -5.60 0.21
C VAL A 119 6.52 -7.06 0.05
N LYS A 120 7.48 -7.99 -0.11
CA LYS A 120 7.24 -9.43 -0.22
C LYS A 120 6.54 -9.96 1.02
N TYR A 121 7.04 -9.61 2.21
CA TYR A 121 6.43 -10.00 3.47
C TYR A 121 4.98 -9.50 3.60
N ARG A 122 4.72 -8.23 3.29
CA ARG A 122 3.35 -7.67 3.33
C ARG A 122 2.40 -8.38 2.39
N GLN A 123 2.85 -8.71 1.18
CA GLN A 123 2.03 -9.47 0.22
C GLN A 123 1.68 -10.86 0.78
N LEU A 124 2.62 -11.55 1.43
CA LEU A 124 2.37 -12.84 2.08
C LEU A 124 1.39 -12.71 3.25
N CYS A 125 1.56 -11.69 4.09
CA CYS A 125 0.62 -11.38 5.16
C CYS A 125 -0.79 -11.14 4.62
N PHE A 126 -0.94 -10.33 3.59
CA PHE A 126 -2.25 -10.05 3.00
C PHE A 126 -2.92 -11.32 2.45
N LYS A 127 -2.18 -12.15 1.71
CA LYS A 127 -2.68 -13.43 1.18
C LYS A 127 -3.14 -14.38 2.28
N SER A 128 -2.35 -14.51 3.35
CA SER A 128 -2.68 -15.40 4.47
C SER A 128 -3.86 -14.89 5.29
N GLN A 129 -3.93 -13.58 5.56
CA GLN A 129 -5.07 -12.96 6.23
C GLN A 129 -6.36 -13.11 5.43
N TYR A 130 -6.30 -12.90 4.11
CA TYR A 130 -7.46 -13.06 3.25
C TYR A 130 -7.99 -14.50 3.24
N LYS A 131 -7.09 -15.49 3.19
CA LYS A 131 -7.48 -16.91 3.31
C LYS A 131 -8.17 -17.19 4.65
N ARG A 132 -7.61 -16.69 5.76
CA ARG A 132 -8.22 -16.84 7.10
C ARG A 132 -9.58 -16.15 7.19
N TYR A 133 -9.70 -14.97 6.59
CA TYR A 133 -10.96 -14.24 6.53
C TYR A 133 -12.04 -15.07 5.83
N LEU A 134 -11.75 -15.65 4.66
CA LEU A 134 -12.72 -16.51 3.96
C LEU A 134 -13.15 -17.72 4.79
N SER A 135 -12.21 -18.41 5.44
CA SER A 135 -12.54 -19.52 6.34
C SER A 135 -13.39 -19.07 7.54
N SER A 136 -13.07 -17.91 8.12
CA SER A 136 -13.84 -17.31 9.21
C SER A 136 -15.27 -16.96 8.78
N GLN A 137 -15.47 -16.49 7.55
CA GLN A 137 -16.80 -16.20 7.01
C GLN A 137 -17.65 -17.47 6.92
N GLN A 138 -17.10 -18.57 6.41
CA GLN A 138 -17.82 -19.86 6.36
C GLN A 138 -18.21 -20.36 7.75
N GLN A 139 -17.27 -20.28 8.70
CA GLN A 139 -17.54 -20.68 10.09
C GLN A 139 -18.57 -19.78 10.74
N TYR A 140 -18.56 -18.48 10.44
CA TYR A 140 -19.57 -17.53 10.92
C TYR A 140 -20.97 -17.94 10.46
N PHE A 141 -21.18 -18.20 9.17
CA PHE A 141 -22.48 -18.64 8.66
C PHE A 141 -22.92 -19.98 9.25
N TYR A 142 -22.00 -20.94 9.40
CA TYR A 142 -22.31 -22.22 10.02
C TYR A 142 -22.76 -22.06 11.49
N ARG A 143 -22.07 -21.21 12.26
CA ARG A 143 -22.46 -20.90 13.65
C ARG A 143 -23.80 -20.19 13.71
N LEU A 144 -24.03 -19.24 12.80
CA LEU A 144 -25.30 -18.51 12.71
C LEU A 144 -26.47 -19.46 12.42
N LEU A 145 -26.32 -20.37 11.46
CA LEU A 145 -27.33 -21.38 11.13
C LEU A 145 -27.63 -22.29 12.34
N LYS A 146 -26.60 -22.73 13.07
CA LYS A 146 -26.79 -23.51 14.30
C LYS A 146 -27.59 -22.75 15.35
N GLN A 147 -27.30 -21.47 15.56
CA GLN A 147 -28.04 -20.64 16.51
C GLN A 147 -29.50 -20.47 16.11
N ILE A 148 -29.78 -20.24 14.83
CA ILE A 148 -31.15 -20.14 14.29
C ILE A 148 -31.90 -21.48 14.43
N LEU A 149 -31.24 -22.60 14.17
CA LEU A 149 -31.86 -23.92 14.31
C LEU A 149 -32.17 -24.23 15.78
N ALA A 150 -31.24 -23.92 16.69
CA ALA A 150 -31.42 -24.10 18.13
C ALA A 150 -32.58 -23.25 18.66
N SER A 151 -32.68 -21.98 18.25
CA SER A 151 -33.79 -21.11 18.69
C SER A 151 -35.15 -21.63 18.19
N ARG A 152 -35.23 -22.17 16.98
CA ARG A 152 -36.45 -22.81 16.46
C ARG A 152 -36.85 -24.05 17.25
N ASN A 153 -35.91 -24.94 17.56
CA ASN A 153 -36.19 -26.15 18.35
C ASN A 153 -36.64 -25.81 19.78
N VAL A 154 -36.02 -24.80 20.41
CA VAL A 154 -36.45 -24.31 21.73
C VAL A 154 -37.86 -23.72 21.66
N SER A 155 -38.19 -22.98 20.61
CA SER A 155 -39.53 -22.40 20.41
C SER A 155 -40.60 -23.48 20.27
N VAL A 156 -40.33 -24.51 19.46
CA VAL A 156 -41.26 -25.64 19.24
C VAL A 156 -41.45 -26.45 20.53
N CYS A 157 -40.38 -26.78 21.25
CA CYS A 157 -40.49 -27.46 22.55
C CYS A 157 -41.30 -26.63 23.57
N ARG A 158 -41.13 -25.31 23.58
CA ARG A 158 -41.85 -24.43 24.52
C ARG A 158 -43.34 -24.34 24.22
N VAL A 159 -43.72 -24.31 22.94
CA VAL A 159 -45.14 -24.35 22.53
C VAL A 159 -45.76 -25.71 22.84
N GLN A 160 -45.04 -26.80 22.57
CA GLN A 160 -45.54 -28.16 22.80
C GLN A 160 -45.66 -28.51 24.30
N SER A 161 -44.80 -27.94 25.14
CA SER A 161 -44.88 -28.06 26.61
C SER A 161 -45.91 -27.13 27.26
N CYS A 162 -46.50 -26.19 26.53
CA CYS A 162 -47.63 -25.36 27.00
C CYS A 162 -49.00 -25.91 26.56
N ILE A 163 -49.03 -26.90 25.67
CA ILE A 163 -50.25 -27.52 25.12
C ILE A 163 -50.56 -28.87 25.82
N LEU A 164 -49.59 -29.45 26.53
CA LEU A 164 -49.74 -30.59 27.45
C LEU A 164 -49.79 -30.08 28.90
#